data_AF-A0A5B9RK94-F1
#
_entry.id   AF-A0A5B9RK94-F1
#
_cell.length_a   1.000
_cell.length_b   1.000
_cell.length_c   1.000
_cell.angle_alpha   90.00
_cell.angle_beta   90.00
_cell.angle_gamma   90.00
#
_symmetry.space_group_name_H-M   'P 1'
#
loop_
_entity.id
_entity.type
_entity.pdbx_description
1 polymer ?
#
loop_
_entity_poly.entity_id
_entity_poly.type
_entity_poly.pdbx_seq_one_letter_code
_entity_poly.pdbx_strand_id
1 'polypeptide(L)'
;MSTERKPLNFSELEDFKPRQAKSSSNIVERKELDRAITFPSREQSDEAQINIKTSIAIINRFKSMAKRERYRHGDFLEILMNAYEQSD
;
A
#
# COMPACT_ATOMS: atom_id res chain seq x y z
N MET A 1 -23.66 -0.22 54.93
CA MET A 1 -22.98 -0.09 53.63
C MET A 1 -24.02 0.38 52.63
N SER A 2 -24.20 1.71 52.52
CA SER A 2 -25.22 2.31 51.65
C SER A 2 -24.76 2.21 50.20
N THR A 3 -25.29 1.23 49.47
CA THR A 3 -25.03 1.04 48.03
C THR A 3 -25.93 1.95 47.21
N GLU A 4 -25.65 3.25 47.22
CA GLU A 4 -26.28 4.20 46.30
C GLU A 4 -25.53 4.21 44.97
N ARG A 5 -26.25 3.92 43.88
CA ARG A 5 -25.67 3.91 42.53
C ARG A 5 -25.53 5.37 42.08
N LYS A 6 -24.29 5.86 42.02
CA LYS A 6 -23.98 7.18 41.45
C LYS A 6 -24.40 7.21 39.97
N PRO A 7 -25.27 8.14 39.55
CA PRO A 7 -25.63 8.26 38.14
C PRO A 7 -24.41 8.68 37.30
N LEU A 8 -24.32 8.18 36.08
CA LEU A 8 -23.22 8.48 35.17
C LEU A 8 -23.25 9.98 34.82
N ASN A 9 -22.14 10.68 35.08
CA ASN A 9 -22.03 12.10 34.81
C ASN A 9 -21.55 12.31 33.36
N PHE A 10 -22.44 12.80 32.51
CA PHE A 10 -22.13 13.08 31.11
C PHE A 10 -21.49 14.46 30.88
N SER A 11 -21.44 15.32 31.90
CA SER A 11 -20.81 16.64 31.78
C SER A 11 -19.30 16.56 31.52
N GLU A 12 -18.66 15.45 31.88
CA GLU A 12 -17.23 15.19 31.62
C GLU A 12 -16.95 14.83 30.14
N LEU A 13 -17.97 14.47 29.35
CA LEU A 13 -17.80 14.17 27.92
C LEU A 13 -17.71 15.44 27.07
N GLU A 14 -18.20 16.59 27.55
CA GLU A 14 -18.11 17.88 26.86
C GLU A 14 -16.65 18.40 26.78
N ASP A 15 -15.79 17.96 27.70
CA ASP A 15 -14.36 18.29 27.72
C ASP A 15 -13.52 17.41 26.76
N PHE A 16 -14.16 16.54 25.98
CA PHE A 16 -13.49 15.70 25.01
C PHE A 16 -12.94 16.55 23.85
N LYS A 17 -11.70 17.04 24.02
CA LYS A 17 -10.96 17.68 22.95
C LYS A 17 -10.31 16.61 22.08
N PRO A 18 -10.57 16.59 20.76
CA PRO A 18 -9.92 15.63 19.87
C PRO A 18 -8.41 15.78 19.99
N ARG A 19 -7.71 14.65 20.12
CA ARG A 19 -6.26 14.62 20.27
C ARG A 19 -5.64 15.34 19.06
N GLN A 20 -5.01 16.48 19.32
CA GLN A 20 -4.24 17.21 18.31
C GLN A 20 -3.18 16.25 17.77
N ALA A 21 -3.29 15.93 16.48
CA ALA A 21 -2.34 15.04 15.82
C ALA A 21 -0.94 15.67 15.96
N LYS A 22 -0.06 15.01 16.71
CA LYS A 22 1.35 15.43 16.77
C LYS A 22 1.88 15.43 15.35
N SER A 23 2.28 16.61 14.87
CA SER A 23 2.88 16.79 13.57
C SER A 23 4.03 15.81 13.38
N SER A 24 4.03 15.20 12.20
CA SER A 24 5.00 14.27 11.63
C SER A 24 6.40 14.31 12.26
N SER A 25 6.65 13.49 13.28
CA SER A 25 7.99 13.00 13.54
C SER A 25 8.25 11.82 12.60
N ASN A 26 9.11 12.08 11.61
CA ASN A 26 9.79 11.14 10.71
C ASN A 26 8.98 9.92 10.25
N ILE A 27 8.26 10.13 9.14
CA ILE A 27 7.61 9.04 8.37
C ILE A 27 8.62 7.97 7.95
N VAL A 28 9.89 8.35 7.73
CA VAL A 28 10.98 7.45 7.34
C VAL A 28 11.36 6.52 8.50
N GLU A 29 11.63 7.07 9.69
CA GLU A 29 11.98 6.29 10.88
C GLU A 29 10.85 5.35 11.33
N ARG A 30 9.58 5.78 11.21
CA ARG A 30 8.43 4.88 11.50
C ARG A 30 8.31 3.74 10.50
N LYS A 31 8.55 3.98 9.22
CA LYS A 31 8.54 2.92 8.19
C LYS A 31 9.67 1.92 8.41
N GLU A 32 10.84 2.39 8.83
CA GLU A 32 11.99 1.55 9.16
C GLU A 32 11.74 0.70 10.41
N LEU A 33 11.14 1.28 11.45
CA LEU A 33 10.72 0.55 12.66
C LEU A 33 9.60 -0.45 12.38
N ASP A 34 8.58 -0.07 11.59
CA ASP A 34 7.52 -1.00 11.17
C ASP A 34 8.10 -2.16 10.35
N ARG A 35 9.09 -1.92 9.47
CA ARG A 35 9.79 -2.97 8.72
C ARG A 35 10.56 -3.90 9.64
N ALA A 36 11.23 -3.35 10.66
CA ALA A 36 12.01 -4.13 11.63
C ALA A 36 11.14 -4.93 12.63
N ILE A 37 9.92 -4.46 12.92
CA ILE A 37 8.98 -5.06 13.88
C ILE A 37 7.87 -5.86 13.17
N THR A 38 7.88 -5.92 11.83
CA THR A 38 6.90 -6.71 11.07
C THR A 38 7.00 -8.17 11.51
N PHE A 39 5.92 -8.68 12.10
CA PHE A 39 5.80 -10.08 12.48
C PHE A 39 6.19 -10.98 11.29
N PRO A 40 7.01 -12.04 11.49
CA PRO A 40 7.54 -12.89 10.41
C PRO A 40 6.47 -13.48 9.45
N SER A 41 5.20 -13.48 9.87
CA SER A 41 4.06 -13.94 9.08
C SER A 41 3.62 -12.97 7.96
N ARG A 42 4.16 -11.74 7.88
CA ARG A 42 3.90 -10.80 6.80
C ARG A 42 5.11 -10.73 5.88
N GLU A 43 5.22 -11.67 4.93
CA GLU A 43 6.19 -11.57 3.83
C GLU A 43 6.01 -10.24 3.11
N GLN A 44 7.14 -9.59 2.78
CA GLN A 44 7.09 -8.37 1.98
C GLN A 44 6.52 -8.74 0.61
N SER A 45 5.54 -7.98 0.12
CA SER A 45 5.01 -8.18 -1.21
C SER A 45 6.10 -7.89 -2.23
N ASP A 46 6.47 -8.87 -3.05
CA ASP A 46 7.44 -8.72 -4.16
C ASP A 46 6.87 -7.89 -5.34
N GLU A 47 5.64 -7.41 -5.21
CA GLU A 47 4.99 -6.60 -6.22
C GLU A 47 5.37 -5.12 -6.08
N ALA A 48 5.89 -4.54 -7.16
CA ALA A 48 6.16 -3.11 -7.30
C ALA A 48 5.42 -2.52 -8.50
N GLN A 49 5.15 -1.21 -8.45
CA GLN A 49 4.48 -0.49 -9.54
C GLN A 49 5.46 0.41 -10.30
N ILE A 50 5.42 0.35 -11.63
CA ILE A 50 6.11 1.27 -12.52
C ILE A 50 5.11 2.06 -13.36
N ASN A 51 5.40 3.35 -13.59
CA ASN A 51 4.57 4.21 -14.45
C ASN A 51 5.29 4.46 -15.78
N ILE A 52 4.75 3.92 -16.87
CA ILE A 52 5.33 4.06 -18.21
C ILE A 52 4.57 5.13 -19.00
N LYS A 53 5.26 6.21 -19.39
CA LYS A 53 4.72 7.24 -20.30
C LYS A 53 5.13 6.93 -21.73
N THR A 54 4.16 6.71 -22.61
CA THR A 54 4.39 6.45 -24.04
C THR A 54 3.16 6.83 -24.86
N SER A 55 3.22 6.65 -26.19
CA SER A 55 2.09 6.95 -27.06
C SER A 55 0.90 6.01 -26.79
N ILE A 56 -0.32 6.52 -26.99
CA ILE A 56 -1.56 5.76 -26.80
C ILE A 56 -1.57 4.50 -27.68
N ALA A 57 -1.02 4.60 -28.89
CA ALA A 57 -0.91 3.47 -29.83
C ALA A 57 -0.06 2.32 -29.25
N ILE A 58 1.07 2.64 -28.61
CA ILE A 58 1.95 1.63 -28.00
C ILE A 58 1.27 0.97 -26.80
N ILE A 59 0.60 1.74 -25.94
CA ILE A 59 -0.15 1.21 -24.78
C ILE A 59 -1.25 0.25 -25.25
N ASN A 60 -2.01 0.63 -26.26
CA ASN A 60 -3.10 -0.19 -26.79
C ASN A 60 -2.57 -1.46 -27.45
N ARG A 61 -1.44 -1.38 -28.16
CA ARG A 61 -0.76 -2.55 -28.73
C ARG A 61 -0.32 -3.52 -27.62
N PHE A 62 0.37 -3.04 -26.60
CA PHE A 62 0.81 -3.84 -25.46
C PHE A 62 -0.36 -4.55 -24.77
N LYS A 63 -1.42 -3.80 -24.43
CA LYS A 63 -2.63 -4.37 -23.79
C LYS A 63 -3.31 -5.41 -24.66
N SER A 64 -3.40 -5.17 -25.97
CA SER A 64 -4.02 -6.11 -26.91
C SER A 64 -3.21 -7.40 -27.04
N MET A 65 -1.88 -7.31 -27.07
CA MET A 65 -1.00 -8.48 -27.10
C MET A 65 -1.09 -9.28 -25.81
N ALA A 66 -1.01 -8.63 -24.65
CA ALA A 66 -1.17 -9.30 -23.35
C ALA A 66 -2.53 -10.01 -23.24
N LYS A 67 -3.61 -9.34 -23.67
CA LYS A 67 -4.98 -9.90 -23.63
C LYS A 67 -5.14 -11.11 -24.55
N ARG A 68 -4.55 -11.08 -25.74
CA ARG A 68 -4.65 -12.17 -26.72
C ARG A 68 -4.10 -13.48 -26.15
N GLU A 69 -2.94 -13.38 -25.49
CA GLU A 69 -2.25 -14.54 -24.89
C GLU A 69 -2.69 -14.82 -23.44
N ARG A 70 -3.61 -14.02 -22.89
CA ARG A 70 -4.14 -14.10 -21.51
C ARG A 70 -3.07 -13.95 -20.41
N TYR A 71 -2.04 -13.16 -20.66
CA TYR A 71 -1.03 -12.84 -19.65
C TYR A 71 -1.42 -11.65 -18.76
N ARG A 72 -0.92 -11.64 -17.52
CA ARG A 72 -0.90 -10.41 -16.71
C ARG A 72 0.10 -9.44 -17.33
N HIS A 73 -0.08 -8.14 -17.10
CA HIS A 73 0.81 -7.12 -17.67
C HIS A 73 2.26 -7.23 -17.18
N GLY A 74 2.47 -7.63 -15.91
CA GLY A 74 3.81 -7.91 -15.38
C GLY A 74 4.48 -9.07 -16.10
N ASP A 75 3.85 -10.25 -16.10
CA ASP A 75 4.36 -11.46 -16.77
C ASP A 75 4.64 -11.20 -18.26
N PHE A 76 3.74 -10.47 -18.93
CA PHE A 76 3.93 -10.14 -20.34
C PHE A 76 5.13 -9.19 -20.57
N LEU A 77 5.37 -8.26 -19.64
CA LEU A 77 6.55 -7.40 -19.69
C LEU A 77 7.84 -8.22 -19.52
N GLU A 78 7.86 -9.17 -18.59
CA GLU A 78 9.00 -10.07 -18.38
C GLU A 78 9.32 -10.91 -19.63
N ILE A 79 8.30 -11.46 -20.29
CA ILE A 79 8.48 -12.19 -21.55
C ILE A 79 9.12 -11.30 -22.62
N LEU A 80 8.68 -10.03 -22.73
CA LEU A 80 9.25 -9.08 -23.69
C LEU A 80 10.71 -8.74 -23.35
N MET A 81 11.05 -8.63 -22.07
CA MET A 81 12.43 -8.41 -21.61
C MET A 81 13.32 -9.61 -21.95
N ASN A 82 12.88 -10.83 -21.62
CA ASN A 82 13.61 -12.06 -21.93
C ASN A 82 13.83 -12.22 -23.45
N ALA A 83 12.82 -11.90 -24.26
CA ALA A 83 12.94 -11.96 -25.71
C ALA A 83 13.92 -10.92 -26.27
N TYR A 84 13.99 -9.73 -25.66
CA TYR A 84 14.96 -8.69 -26.02
C TYR A 84 16.39 -9.12 -25.66
N GLU A 85 16.60 -9.66 -24.46
CA GLU A 85 17.92 -10.13 -24.00
C GLU A 85 18.46 -11.32 -24.81
N GLN A 86 17.58 -12.18 -25.33
CA GLN A 86 17.97 -13.30 -26.20
C GLN A 86 18.30 -12.86 -27.64
N SER A 87 17.94 -11.63 -28.02
CA SER A 87 18.17 -11.11 -29.36
C SER A 87 19.52 -10.40 -29.54
N ASP A 88 20.20 -10.10 -28.42
CA ASP A 88 21.61 -9.66 -28.36
C ASP A 88 22.56 -10.87 -28.32
#